data_AF-A0A4S4EA52-F1
#
_entry.id   AF-A0A4S4EA52-F1
#
_cell.length_a   1.000
_cell.length_b   1.000
_cell.length_c   1.000
_cell.angle_alpha   90.00
_cell.angle_beta   90.00
_cell.angle_gamma   90.00
#
_symmetry.space_group_name_H-M   'P 1'
#
loop_
_entity.id
_entity.type
_entity.pdbx_description
1 polymer ?
#
loop_
_entity_poly.entity_id
_entity_poly.type
_entity_poly.pdbx_seq_one_letter_code
_entity_poly.pdbx_strand_id
1 'polypeptide(L)'
;MAKTKPGKKDLDSYSIKGTNKIVRPGDCVLMRPSDSDKPPYVARVEKIEADHRNNVKVRVRWYYRPEESLGGRRQFHGAKELFLSDHYDVQSAHTIEGKCIVHTFKNYTKLENVGAEDYFCRFEYKAATGGFTPDRVAVYCKCEMPYNPDDLMVQCEGCKDWFHPSCMGMTIEEAKKLEHFMCAECSSDDDAKRSLNSFPVSPSVQTKVVQYNSVLALSSEGNADIIMSAFALRYPLFHCGAKTQEEVTNHDACCGVQRRYCACTNQRIRLFVCTISKFVLVFVVVSEYYGQDFVVELIVDLTN
;
A
#
# COMPACT_ATOMS: atom_id res chain seq x y z
N MET A 1 38.33 -26.81 -33.47
CA MET A 1 37.75 -27.45 -32.26
C MET A 1 36.98 -26.39 -31.50
N ALA A 2 35.65 -26.50 -31.46
CA ALA A 2 34.82 -25.64 -30.61
C ALA A 2 35.12 -25.97 -29.14
N LYS A 3 35.66 -25.02 -28.37
CA LYS A 3 35.87 -25.19 -26.94
C LYS A 3 34.49 -25.31 -26.27
N THR A 4 34.13 -26.50 -25.82
CA THR A 4 32.94 -26.71 -24.98
C THR A 4 33.09 -25.84 -23.73
N LYS A 5 32.13 -24.91 -23.53
CA LYS A 5 32.13 -24.05 -22.34
C LYS A 5 32.09 -24.96 -21.09
N PRO A 6 33.04 -24.85 -20.15
CA PRO A 6 32.97 -25.62 -18.92
C PRO A 6 31.69 -25.22 -18.18
N GLY A 7 30.87 -26.23 -17.93
CA GLY A 7 29.46 -26.10 -17.54
C GLY A 7 29.29 -25.42 -16.19
N LYS A 8 28.29 -24.56 -16.09
CA LYS A 8 27.80 -24.06 -14.81
C LYS A 8 27.33 -25.24 -13.96
N LYS A 9 27.62 -25.21 -12.66
CA LYS A 9 27.19 -26.24 -11.70
C LYS A 9 26.18 -25.65 -10.73
N ASP A 10 25.03 -26.30 -10.59
CA ASP A 10 24.03 -25.96 -9.59
C ASP A 10 24.50 -26.41 -8.19
N LEU A 11 24.30 -25.56 -7.19
CA LEU A 11 24.64 -25.84 -5.80
C LEU A 11 23.38 -25.86 -4.94
N ASP A 12 23.32 -26.82 -4.00
CA ASP A 12 22.20 -26.91 -3.05
C ASP A 12 22.34 -25.93 -1.88
N SER A 13 23.56 -25.43 -1.63
CA SER A 13 23.84 -24.51 -0.54
C SER A 13 25.08 -23.64 -0.74
N TYR A 14 25.17 -22.56 0.02
CA TYR A 14 26.31 -21.66 0.11
C TYR A 14 26.55 -21.23 1.56
N SER A 15 27.79 -21.32 2.04
CA SER A 15 28.17 -20.81 3.36
C SER A 15 28.59 -19.35 3.24
N ILE A 16 27.94 -18.47 4.00
CA ILE A 16 28.26 -17.04 4.00
C ILE A 16 29.66 -16.86 4.59
N LYS A 17 30.58 -16.27 3.81
CA LYS A 17 31.98 -16.04 4.23
C LYS A 17 32.04 -15.27 5.56
N GLY A 18 32.87 -15.74 6.48
CA GLY A 18 33.04 -15.13 7.80
C GLY A 18 31.95 -15.47 8.81
N THR A 19 31.02 -16.37 8.47
CA THR A 19 29.97 -16.83 9.38
C THR A 19 29.76 -18.34 9.27
N ASN A 20 29.04 -18.92 10.23
CA ASN A 20 28.61 -20.33 10.19
C ASN A 20 27.21 -20.51 9.58
N LYS A 21 26.66 -19.48 8.91
CA LYS A 21 25.31 -19.52 8.34
C LYS A 21 25.34 -20.10 6.93
N ILE A 22 24.47 -21.09 6.68
CA ILE A 22 24.31 -21.75 5.39
C ILE A 22 23.00 -21.28 4.74
N VAL A 23 23.10 -20.82 3.50
CA VAL A 23 22.00 -20.39 2.63
C VAL A 23 21.68 -21.49 1.63
N ARG A 24 20.40 -21.71 1.36
CA ARG A 24 19.85 -22.68 0.40
C ARG A 24 18.79 -22.00 -0.48
N PRO A 25 18.46 -22.55 -1.66
CA PRO A 25 17.28 -22.12 -2.40
C PRO A 25 16.02 -22.16 -1.52
N GLY A 26 15.19 -21.11 -1.62
CA GLY A 26 14.03 -20.87 -0.78
C GLY A 26 14.29 -19.96 0.43
N ASP A 27 15.55 -19.83 0.87
CA ASP A 27 15.89 -18.94 2.00
C ASP A 27 15.73 -17.46 1.62
N CYS A 28 15.42 -16.63 2.63
CA CYS A 28 15.49 -15.18 2.53
C CYS A 28 16.82 -14.67 3.09
N VAL A 29 17.41 -13.69 2.41
CA VAL A 29 18.72 -13.14 2.72
C VAL A 29 18.71 -11.62 2.71
N LEU A 30 19.59 -11.04 3.53
CA LEU A 30 19.99 -9.66 3.45
C LEU A 30 21.17 -9.53 2.49
N MET A 31 21.07 -8.59 1.55
CA MET A 31 22.09 -8.32 0.55
C MET A 31 22.57 -6.88 0.67
N ARG A 32 23.88 -6.70 0.56
CA ARG A 32 24.51 -5.39 0.63
C ARG A 32 23.95 -4.47 -0.47
N PRO A 33 23.53 -3.25 -0.12
CA PRO A 33 23.10 -2.28 -1.11
C PRO A 33 24.29 -1.68 -1.86
N SER A 34 24.03 -1.11 -3.04
CA SER A 34 25.06 -0.37 -3.77
C SER A 34 25.46 0.94 -3.08
N ASP A 35 24.53 1.49 -2.29
CA ASP A 35 24.67 2.70 -1.51
C ASP A 35 24.61 2.34 -0.02
N SER A 36 25.68 2.65 0.73
CA SER A 36 25.81 2.28 2.14
C SER A 36 24.83 3.00 3.07
N ASP A 37 24.22 4.09 2.61
CA ASP A 37 23.23 4.84 3.41
C ASP A 37 21.85 4.16 3.38
N LYS A 38 21.67 3.18 2.48
CA LYS A 38 20.43 2.41 2.38
C LYS A 38 20.46 1.19 3.30
N PRO A 39 19.29 0.77 3.81
CA PRO A 39 19.21 -0.50 4.51
C PRO A 39 19.53 -1.67 3.55
N PRO A 40 19.99 -2.82 4.07
CA PRO A 40 20.20 -4.01 3.26
C PRO A 40 18.94 -4.39 2.48
N TYR A 41 19.15 -4.79 1.22
CA TYR A 41 18.08 -5.32 0.38
C TYR A 41 17.68 -6.70 0.87
N VAL A 42 16.39 -7.01 0.73
CA VAL A 42 15.87 -8.33 1.13
C VAL A 42 15.53 -9.11 -0.14
N ALA A 43 15.99 -10.35 -0.22
CA ALA A 43 15.75 -11.18 -1.39
C ALA A 43 15.47 -12.64 -1.01
N ARG A 44 14.65 -13.31 -1.81
CA ARG A 44 14.51 -14.76 -1.76
C ARG A 44 15.49 -15.41 -2.74
N VAL A 45 16.26 -16.38 -2.27
CA VAL A 45 17.19 -17.13 -3.11
C VAL A 45 16.40 -18.15 -3.92
N GLU A 46 16.41 -18.03 -5.24
CA GLU A 46 15.73 -18.97 -6.14
C GLU A 46 16.66 -20.10 -6.58
N LYS A 47 17.94 -19.78 -6.81
CA LYS A 47 18.93 -20.74 -7.27
C LYS A 47 20.34 -20.30 -6.91
N ILE A 48 21.24 -21.26 -6.67
CA ILE A 48 22.67 -21.02 -6.45
C ILE A 48 23.45 -21.75 -7.56
N GLU A 49 24.34 -21.04 -8.24
CA GLU A 49 25.16 -21.58 -9.33
C GLU A 49 26.63 -21.23 -9.11
N ALA A 50 27.54 -22.17 -9.36
CA ALA A 50 28.97 -21.92 -9.45
C ALA A 50 29.43 -21.93 -10.92
N ASP A 51 30.27 -20.97 -11.27
CA ASP A 51 31.00 -21.01 -12.54
C ASP A 51 32.20 -21.97 -12.47
N HIS A 52 32.87 -22.13 -13.61
CA HIS A 52 34.06 -22.96 -13.76
C HIS A 52 35.30 -22.48 -12.99
N ARG A 53 35.26 -21.25 -12.44
CA ARG A 53 36.28 -20.69 -11.55
C ARG A 53 35.86 -20.76 -10.08
N ASN A 54 34.78 -21.50 -9.77
CA ASN A 54 34.15 -21.57 -8.45
C ASN A 54 33.64 -20.21 -7.91
N ASN A 55 33.39 -19.23 -8.79
CA ASN A 55 32.66 -18.03 -8.37
C ASN A 55 31.18 -18.39 -8.24
N VAL A 56 30.64 -18.15 -7.05
CA VAL A 56 29.24 -18.48 -6.73
C VAL A 56 28.37 -17.27 -7.02
N LYS A 57 27.32 -17.48 -7.82
CA LYS A 57 26.25 -16.53 -8.10
C LYS A 57 24.93 -17.08 -7.57
N VAL A 58 24.05 -16.16 -7.18
CA VAL A 58 22.70 -16.48 -6.72
C VAL A 58 21.70 -15.81 -7.64
N ARG A 59 20.72 -16.57 -8.13
CA ARG A 59 19.52 -16.01 -8.74
C ARG A 59 18.56 -15.70 -7.60
N VAL A 60 18.07 -14.47 -7.55
CA VAL A 60 17.23 -13.97 -6.47
C VAL A 60 15.94 -13.37 -7.00
N ARG A 61 14.92 -13.35 -6.15
CA ARG A 61 13.67 -12.62 -6.33
C ARG A 61 13.60 -11.53 -5.26
N TRP A 62 13.46 -10.28 -5.68
CA TRP A 62 13.56 -9.14 -4.75
C TRP A 62 12.28 -8.95 -3.93
N TYR A 63 12.47 -8.63 -2.66
CA TYR A 63 11.46 -8.01 -1.84
C TYR A 63 11.65 -6.50 -1.86
N TYR A 64 10.58 -5.76 -2.12
CA TYR A 64 10.56 -4.31 -2.10
C TYR A 64 10.06 -3.82 -0.75
N ARG A 65 10.70 -2.78 -0.22
CA ARG A 65 10.17 -2.03 0.91
C ARG A 65 9.06 -1.08 0.43
N PRO A 66 8.12 -0.67 1.30
CA PRO A 66 7.07 0.26 0.93
C PRO A 66 7.55 1.56 0.27
N GLU A 67 8.67 2.10 0.73
CA GLU A 67 9.31 3.32 0.22
C GLU A 67 9.87 3.15 -1.20
N GLU A 68 10.17 1.92 -1.60
CA GLU A 68 10.73 1.59 -2.92
C GLU A 68 9.61 1.32 -3.95
N SER A 69 8.36 1.23 -3.49
CA SER A 69 7.20 1.06 -4.37
C SER A 69 6.77 2.39 -4.98
N LEU A 70 6.17 2.37 -6.18
CA LEU A 70 5.70 3.59 -6.86
C LEU A 70 4.66 4.38 -6.04
N GLY A 71 3.88 3.69 -5.20
CA GLY A 71 2.88 4.32 -4.34
C GLY A 71 3.41 4.81 -2.98
N GLY A 72 4.68 4.57 -2.68
CA GLY A 72 5.32 4.90 -1.41
C GLY A 72 4.73 4.18 -0.19
N ARG A 73 5.25 4.54 0.98
CA ARG A 73 4.72 4.04 2.26
C ARG A 73 3.35 4.68 2.56
N ARG A 74 2.40 3.86 2.98
CA ARG A 74 1.07 4.24 3.45
C ARG A 74 0.94 3.95 4.94
N GLN A 75 -0.04 4.57 5.60
CA GLN A 75 -0.23 4.45 7.05
C GLN A 75 -0.46 3.01 7.53
N PHE A 76 -1.09 2.16 6.71
CA PHE A 76 -1.33 0.76 7.07
C PHE A 76 -0.13 -0.17 6.79
N HIS A 77 0.96 0.34 6.18
CA HIS A 77 2.15 -0.46 5.93
C HIS A 77 2.99 -0.57 7.19
N GLY A 78 3.24 -1.80 7.66
CA GLY A 78 4.07 -2.04 8.84
C GLY A 78 5.54 -1.73 8.61
N ALA A 79 6.28 -1.43 9.67
CA ALA A 79 7.71 -1.13 9.68
C ALA A 79 8.55 -2.26 9.10
N LYS A 80 8.13 -3.52 9.34
CA LYS A 80 8.78 -4.75 8.84
C LYS A 80 8.11 -5.34 7.59
N GLU A 81 7.24 -4.57 6.93
CA GLU A 81 6.52 -5.03 5.75
C GLU A 81 7.41 -5.02 4.50
N LEU A 82 7.27 -6.06 3.68
CA LEU A 82 7.92 -6.24 2.40
C LEU A 82 6.93 -6.73 1.35
N PHE A 83 7.20 -6.41 0.08
CA PHE A 83 6.40 -6.85 -1.06
C PHE A 83 7.20 -7.79 -1.95
N LEU A 84 6.67 -9.00 -2.19
CA LEU A 84 7.33 -9.96 -3.05
C LEU A 84 7.17 -9.53 -4.51
N SER A 85 8.25 -9.05 -5.13
CA SER A 85 8.15 -8.50 -6.49
C SER A 85 8.22 -9.56 -7.59
N ASP A 86 7.86 -9.22 -8.82
CA ASP A 86 8.20 -9.99 -10.03
C ASP A 86 9.61 -9.70 -10.58
N HIS A 87 10.44 -8.94 -9.84
CA HIS A 87 11.79 -8.60 -10.23
C HIS A 87 12.78 -9.68 -9.79
N TYR A 88 13.39 -10.32 -10.79
CA TYR A 88 14.46 -11.30 -10.62
C TYR A 88 15.80 -10.75 -11.09
N ASP A 89 16.86 -11.12 -10.40
CA ASP A 89 18.22 -10.75 -10.77
C ASP A 89 19.24 -11.86 -10.42
N VAL A 90 20.46 -11.74 -10.94
CA VAL A 90 21.60 -12.61 -10.61
C VAL A 90 22.70 -11.79 -9.97
N GLN A 91 22.98 -12.09 -8.71
CA GLN A 91 23.96 -11.39 -7.90
C GLN A 91 25.10 -12.31 -7.48
N SER A 92 26.24 -11.73 -7.10
CA SER A 92 27.34 -12.48 -6.49
C SER A 92 26.94 -12.98 -5.11
N ALA A 93 27.24 -14.22 -4.74
CA ALA A 93 26.95 -14.73 -3.40
C ALA A 93 27.75 -14.00 -2.29
N HIS A 94 28.76 -13.20 -2.66
CA HIS A 94 29.53 -12.37 -1.73
C HIS A 94 28.79 -11.11 -1.25
N THR A 95 27.70 -10.72 -1.91
CA THR A 95 26.88 -9.59 -1.45
C THR A 95 25.90 -10.00 -0.34
N ILE A 96 25.75 -11.29 -0.05
CA ILE A 96 24.92 -11.78 1.05
C ILE A 96 25.61 -11.45 2.38
N GLU A 97 24.92 -10.69 3.23
CA GLU A 97 25.41 -10.28 4.56
C GLU A 97 24.84 -11.16 5.67
N GLY A 98 23.63 -11.70 5.47
CA GLY A 98 22.96 -12.52 6.46
C GLY A 98 21.72 -13.24 5.94
N LYS A 99 21.17 -14.11 6.79
CA LYS A 99 19.83 -14.70 6.60
C LYS A 99 18.81 -13.94 7.41
N CYS A 100 17.63 -13.75 6.83
CA CYS A 100 16.46 -13.18 7.47
C CYS A 100 15.24 -14.10 7.26
N ILE A 101 14.14 -13.80 7.93
CA ILE A 101 12.88 -14.54 7.81
C ILE A 101 11.81 -13.59 7.31
N VAL A 102 11.17 -13.94 6.19
CA VAL A 102 9.98 -13.24 5.69
C VAL A 102 8.77 -14.12 5.96
N HIS A 103 8.03 -13.78 6.99
CA HIS A 103 6.84 -14.50 7.44
C HIS A 103 5.64 -14.20 6.54
N THR A 104 4.70 -15.14 6.51
CA THR A 104 3.33 -14.79 6.11
C THR A 104 2.74 -13.84 7.16
N PHE A 105 1.83 -12.96 6.75
CA PHE A 105 1.18 -12.04 7.69
C PHE A 105 0.58 -12.73 8.91
N LYS A 106 -0.12 -13.85 8.68
CA LYS A 106 -0.72 -14.66 9.75
C LYS A 106 0.28 -15.21 10.76
N ASN A 107 1.50 -15.55 10.31
CA ASN A 107 2.54 -16.05 11.21
C ASN A 107 3.22 -14.90 11.95
N TYR A 108 3.45 -13.78 11.27
CA TYR A 108 4.04 -12.59 11.86
C TYR A 108 3.20 -12.03 13.01
N THR A 109 1.88 -11.92 12.84
CA THR A 109 0.96 -11.43 13.89
C THR A 109 0.87 -12.35 15.12
N LYS A 110 1.48 -13.54 15.08
CA LYS A 110 1.53 -14.50 16.20
C LYS A 110 2.87 -14.52 16.91
N LEU A 111 3.86 -13.76 16.43
CA LEU A 111 5.16 -13.68 17.09
C LEU A 111 5.01 -12.94 18.42
N GLU A 112 5.52 -13.52 19.50
CA GLU A 112 5.58 -12.85 20.79
C GLU A 112 6.54 -11.66 20.77
N ASN A 113 7.66 -11.82 20.05
CA ASN A 113 8.69 -10.81 19.90
C ASN A 113 9.17 -10.77 18.45
N VAL A 114 9.19 -9.57 17.86
CA VAL A 114 9.69 -9.34 16.50
C VAL A 114 11.17 -9.02 16.57
N GLY A 115 12.01 -9.87 15.98
CA GLY A 115 13.45 -9.66 15.89
C GLY A 115 13.86 -8.65 14.80
N ALA A 116 15.14 -8.30 14.79
CA ALA A 116 15.70 -7.41 13.77
C ALA A 116 15.58 -8.00 12.35
N GLU A 117 15.70 -9.33 12.25
CA GLU A 117 15.70 -10.12 11.01
C GLU A 117 14.33 -10.70 10.63
N ASP A 118 13.29 -10.36 11.39
CA ASP A 118 11.91 -10.76 11.11
C ASP A 118 11.21 -9.69 10.26
N TYR A 119 10.68 -10.14 9.13
CA TYR A 119 9.89 -9.36 8.20
C TYR A 119 8.58 -10.08 7.91
N PHE A 120 7.64 -9.40 7.28
CA PHE A 120 6.45 -10.05 6.77
C PHE A 120 6.07 -9.58 5.38
N CYS A 121 5.39 -10.47 4.66
CA CYS A 121 4.85 -10.18 3.35
C CYS A 121 3.39 -10.66 3.26
N ARG A 122 2.54 -9.79 2.73
CA ARG A 122 1.12 -10.09 2.41
C ARG A 122 0.73 -9.71 0.99
N PHE A 123 1.63 -9.07 0.25
CA PHE A 123 1.40 -8.63 -1.10
C PHE A 123 2.49 -9.08 -2.06
N GLU A 124 2.08 -9.50 -3.24
CA GLU A 124 2.93 -9.49 -4.42
C GLU A 124 2.89 -8.11 -5.09
N TYR A 125 4.01 -7.69 -5.66
CA TYR A 125 4.19 -6.39 -6.30
C TYR A 125 4.70 -6.54 -7.73
N LYS A 126 4.07 -5.84 -8.67
CA LYS A 126 4.52 -5.77 -10.06
C LYS A 126 5.43 -4.57 -10.24
N ALA A 127 6.74 -4.79 -10.29
CA ALA A 127 7.74 -3.73 -10.27
C ALA A 127 7.58 -2.73 -11.43
N ALA A 128 7.16 -3.21 -12.59
CA ALA A 128 6.96 -2.37 -13.78
C ALA A 128 5.69 -1.50 -13.72
N THR A 129 4.60 -1.99 -13.13
CA THR A 129 3.29 -1.33 -13.19
C THR A 129 2.84 -0.74 -11.85
N GLY A 130 3.54 -1.01 -10.76
CA GLY A 130 3.12 -0.63 -9.41
C GLY A 130 1.88 -1.39 -8.90
N GLY A 131 1.51 -2.50 -9.57
CA GLY A 131 0.32 -3.27 -9.22
C GLY A 131 0.55 -4.16 -7.99
N PHE A 132 -0.49 -4.36 -7.19
CA PHE A 132 -0.46 -5.22 -6.00
C PHE A 132 -1.39 -6.42 -6.15
N THR A 133 -1.04 -7.54 -5.53
CA THR A 133 -1.88 -8.74 -5.45
C THR A 133 -1.83 -9.33 -4.04
N PRO A 134 -2.98 -9.62 -3.39
CA PRO A 134 -4.34 -9.39 -3.90
C PRO A 134 -4.68 -7.91 -4.04
N ASP A 135 -5.60 -7.61 -4.96
CA ASP A 135 -6.10 -6.26 -5.18
C ASP A 135 -7.14 -5.84 -4.13
N ARG A 136 -7.67 -6.79 -3.35
CA ARG A 136 -8.64 -6.56 -2.29
C ARG A 136 -8.10 -7.03 -0.94
N VAL A 137 -8.27 -6.19 0.06
CA VAL A 137 -7.74 -6.42 1.41
C VAL A 137 -8.82 -6.12 2.43
N ALA A 138 -8.95 -6.99 3.42
CA ALA A 138 -9.86 -6.76 4.55
C ALA A 138 -9.50 -5.46 5.26
N VAL A 139 -10.53 -4.68 5.59
CA VAL A 139 -10.39 -3.43 6.33
C VAL A 139 -11.19 -3.46 7.60
N TYR A 140 -10.75 -2.65 8.55
CA TYR A 140 -11.26 -2.62 9.91
C TYR A 140 -11.45 -1.18 10.37
N CYS A 141 -12.11 -1.02 11.52
CA CYS A 141 -12.37 0.25 12.16
C CYS A 141 -13.26 1.17 11.30
N LYS A 142 -13.60 2.34 11.86
CA LYS A 142 -14.31 3.40 11.15
C LYS A 142 -13.46 4.11 10.09
N CYS A 143 -12.13 3.94 10.13
CA CYS A 143 -11.24 4.49 9.12
C CYS A 143 -11.15 3.62 7.86
N GLU A 144 -11.72 2.40 7.88
CA GLU A 144 -11.75 1.48 6.75
C GLU A 144 -10.36 1.23 6.15
N MET A 145 -9.37 1.04 7.03
CA MET A 145 -7.99 0.78 6.65
C MET A 145 -7.61 -0.69 6.88
N PRO A 146 -6.72 -1.26 6.04
CA PRO A 146 -6.11 -2.56 6.32
C PRO A 146 -5.38 -2.54 7.67
N TYR A 147 -5.34 -3.70 8.34
CA TYR A 147 -4.70 -3.82 9.64
C TYR A 147 -3.18 -3.61 9.55
N ASN A 148 -2.62 -2.70 10.33
CA ASN A 148 -1.18 -2.54 10.52
C ASN A 148 -0.74 -3.30 11.78
N PRO A 149 0.18 -4.28 11.70
CA PRO A 149 0.59 -5.07 12.86
C PRO A 149 1.35 -4.27 13.92
N ASP A 150 1.82 -3.07 13.61
CA ASP A 150 2.47 -2.19 14.58
C ASP A 150 1.47 -1.34 15.39
N ASP A 151 0.23 -1.24 14.93
CA ASP A 151 -0.82 -0.45 15.56
C ASP A 151 -1.69 -1.30 16.49
N LEU A 152 -1.95 -0.79 17.70
CA LEU A 152 -2.86 -1.44 18.65
C LEU A 152 -4.31 -1.32 18.14
N MET A 153 -5.05 -2.43 18.20
CA MET A 153 -6.50 -2.45 17.98
C MET A 153 -7.20 -3.16 19.14
N VAL A 154 -8.42 -2.71 19.44
CA VAL A 154 -9.32 -3.32 20.43
C VAL A 154 -10.56 -3.87 19.74
N GLN A 155 -11.04 -5.04 20.17
CA GLN A 155 -12.23 -5.67 19.59
C GLN A 155 -13.47 -5.28 20.39
N CYS A 156 -14.52 -4.80 19.71
CA CYS A 156 -15.81 -4.52 20.33
C CYS A 156 -16.55 -5.82 20.66
N GLU A 157 -17.14 -5.92 21.85
CA GLU A 157 -17.88 -7.12 22.25
C GLU A 157 -19.23 -7.29 21.57
N GLY A 158 -19.86 -6.20 21.14
CA GLY A 158 -21.13 -6.21 20.41
C GLY A 158 -20.95 -6.64 18.95
N CYS A 159 -20.32 -5.79 18.14
CA CYS A 159 -20.19 -6.01 16.70
C CYS A 159 -19.02 -6.92 16.27
N LYS A 160 -18.11 -7.26 17.20
CA LYS A 160 -16.89 -8.06 16.94
C LYS A 160 -15.90 -7.46 15.95
N ASP A 161 -16.08 -6.20 15.55
CA ASP A 161 -15.15 -5.43 14.73
C ASP A 161 -13.98 -4.86 15.58
N TRP A 162 -12.89 -4.51 14.91
CA TRP A 162 -11.65 -4.02 15.51
C TRP A 162 -11.48 -2.53 15.31
N PHE A 163 -11.07 -1.82 16.35
CA PHE A 163 -10.95 -0.36 16.33
C PHE A 163 -9.59 0.10 16.85
N HIS A 164 -9.03 1.13 16.21
CA HIS A 164 -7.88 1.83 16.76
C HIS A 164 -8.32 2.67 17.97
N PRO A 165 -7.57 2.65 19.09
CA PRO A 165 -7.84 3.50 20.25
C PRO A 165 -8.05 4.98 19.88
N SER A 166 -7.14 5.54 19.07
CA SER A 166 -7.22 6.93 18.61
C SER A 166 -8.50 7.23 17.82
N CYS A 167 -8.97 6.28 17.00
CA CYS A 167 -10.23 6.41 16.26
C CYS A 167 -11.44 6.41 17.20
N MET A 168 -11.34 5.80 18.38
CA MET A 168 -12.41 5.78 19.38
C MET A 168 -12.24 6.89 20.44
N GLY A 169 -11.30 7.82 20.25
CA GLY A 169 -11.06 8.92 21.18
C GLY A 169 -10.45 8.47 22.51
N MET A 170 -9.73 7.34 22.52
CA MET A 170 -9.04 6.82 23.70
C MET A 170 -7.53 6.73 23.44
N THR A 171 -6.77 6.80 24.52
CA THR A 171 -5.31 6.58 24.51
C THR A 171 -4.97 5.09 24.48
N ILE A 172 -3.73 4.77 24.12
CA ILE A 172 -3.23 3.39 24.13
C ILE A 172 -3.22 2.83 25.57
N GLU A 173 -2.89 3.66 26.54
CA GLU A 173 -2.84 3.31 27.96
C GLU A 173 -4.22 2.98 28.52
N GLU A 174 -5.24 3.75 28.14
CA GLU A 174 -6.63 3.47 28.50
C GLU A 174 -7.11 2.18 27.84
N ALA A 175 -6.87 2.04 26.53
CA ALA A 175 -7.26 0.84 25.78
C ALA A 175 -6.69 -0.45 26.37
N LYS A 176 -5.44 -0.44 26.83
CA LYS A 176 -4.79 -1.59 27.49
C LYS A 176 -5.38 -1.95 28.85
N LYS A 177 -6.07 -1.02 29.51
CA LYS A 177 -6.70 -1.24 30.83
C LYS A 177 -8.16 -1.67 30.72
N LEU A 178 -8.75 -1.63 29.53
CA LEU A 178 -10.13 -2.07 29.32
C LEU A 178 -10.20 -3.59 29.32
N GLU A 179 -11.03 -4.15 30.20
CA GLU A 179 -11.36 -5.58 30.17
C GLU A 179 -12.45 -5.88 29.14
N HIS A 180 -13.45 -5.01 29.06
CA HIS A 180 -14.59 -5.13 28.13
C HIS A 180 -14.70 -3.81 27.35
N PHE A 181 -14.72 -3.90 26.02
CA PHE A 181 -14.84 -2.73 25.14
C PHE A 181 -16.12 -2.81 24.30
N MET A 182 -16.90 -1.72 24.32
CA MET A 182 -18.05 -1.51 23.45
C MET A 182 -17.84 -0.25 22.62
N CYS A 183 -18.07 -0.36 21.30
CA CYS A 183 -17.95 0.79 20.40
C CYS A 183 -19.13 1.76 20.57
N ALA A 184 -18.96 3.00 20.12
CA ALA A 184 -19.97 4.06 20.27
C ALA A 184 -21.35 3.67 19.70
N GLU A 185 -21.37 2.91 18.59
CA GLU A 185 -22.61 2.43 17.97
C GLU A 185 -23.33 1.40 18.86
N CYS A 186 -22.60 0.45 19.44
CA CYS A 186 -23.19 -0.56 20.33
C CYS A 186 -23.57 0.04 21.69
N SER A 187 -22.84 1.03 22.20
CA SER A 187 -23.14 1.69 23.47
C SER A 187 -24.42 2.54 23.40
N SER A 188 -24.78 3.07 22.22
CA SER A 188 -26.03 3.82 22.04
C SER A 188 -27.27 2.95 21.85
N ASP A 189 -27.10 1.65 21.61
CA ASP A 189 -28.22 0.72 21.38
C ASP A 189 -28.79 0.12 22.68
N ASP A 190 -28.14 0.33 23.83
CA ASP A 190 -28.58 -0.20 25.13
C ASP A 190 -29.84 0.50 25.68
N ASP A 191 -30.13 1.74 25.27
CA ASP A 191 -31.34 2.46 25.71
C ASP A 191 -32.61 2.06 24.93
N ALA A 192 -32.48 1.29 23.84
CA ALA A 192 -33.59 0.97 22.94
C ALA A 192 -34.14 -0.47 23.08
N LYS A 193 -33.61 -1.31 23.97
CA LYS A 193 -34.09 -2.69 24.17
C LYS A 193 -34.52 -2.99 25.61
N ARG A 194 -35.53 -2.25 26.08
CA ARG A 194 -36.45 -2.73 27.13
C ARG A 194 -37.89 -2.93 26.67
N SER A 195 -38.16 -2.91 25.36
CA SER A 195 -39.49 -3.27 24.86
C SER A 195 -39.43 -3.93 23.48
N LEU A 196 -39.74 -5.23 23.51
CA LEU A 196 -40.23 -6.12 22.44
C LEU A 196 -39.21 -6.82 21.52
N ASN A 197 -39.47 -8.13 21.46
CA ASN A 197 -38.72 -9.20 20.82
C ASN A 197 -38.87 -9.24 19.29
N SER A 198 -37.89 -9.93 18.71
CA SER A 198 -37.91 -10.75 17.48
C SER A 198 -38.04 -10.06 16.12
N PHE A 199 -36.91 -9.97 15.41
CA PHE A 199 -36.65 -10.76 14.19
C PHE A 199 -35.16 -11.10 14.08
N PRO A 200 -34.76 -12.33 13.70
CA PRO A 200 -33.37 -12.69 13.56
C PRO A 200 -32.87 -12.24 12.18
N VAL A 201 -32.23 -11.08 12.11
CA VAL A 201 -31.27 -10.84 11.03
C VAL A 201 -29.93 -11.25 11.59
N SER A 202 -29.47 -12.44 11.24
CA SER A 202 -28.07 -12.80 11.37
C SER A 202 -27.25 -11.72 10.65
N PRO A 203 -26.38 -10.95 11.33
CA PRO A 203 -25.38 -10.20 10.62
C PRO A 203 -24.40 -11.26 10.14
N SER A 204 -24.51 -11.66 8.88
CA SER A 204 -23.33 -12.14 8.18
C SER A 204 -22.30 -11.04 8.36
N VAL A 205 -21.25 -11.31 9.14
CA VAL A 205 -20.09 -10.41 9.29
C VAL A 205 -19.54 -10.21 7.88
N GLN A 206 -20.02 -9.18 7.18
CA GLN A 206 -19.51 -8.84 5.87
C GLN A 206 -18.13 -8.28 6.12
N THR A 207 -17.10 -9.05 5.75
CA THR A 207 -15.73 -8.55 5.76
C THR A 207 -15.67 -7.36 4.81
N LYS A 208 -15.54 -6.15 5.36
CA LYS A 208 -15.29 -4.95 4.57
C LYS A 208 -13.96 -5.14 3.84
N VAL A 209 -13.91 -4.83 2.56
CA VAL A 209 -12.69 -4.92 1.76
C VAL A 209 -12.46 -3.61 1.02
N VAL A 210 -11.21 -3.18 0.93
CA VAL A 210 -10.80 -2.05 0.09
C VAL A 210 -10.01 -2.56 -1.11
N GLN A 211 -10.19 -1.92 -2.26
CA GLN A 211 -9.42 -2.21 -3.46
C GLN A 211 -8.16 -1.35 -3.52
N TYR A 212 -7.01 -1.99 -3.72
CA TYR A 212 -5.74 -1.34 -3.99
C TYR A 212 -5.77 -0.83 -5.43
N ASN A 213 -6.01 0.47 -5.59
CA ASN A 213 -5.93 1.09 -6.91
C ASN A 213 -4.48 1.10 -7.36
N SER A 214 -4.19 0.35 -8.43
CA SER A 214 -2.99 0.53 -9.23
C SER A 214 -2.92 1.99 -9.67
N VAL A 215 -1.76 2.63 -9.53
CA VAL A 215 -1.47 3.81 -10.34
C VAL A 215 -1.43 3.31 -11.78
N LEU A 216 -2.55 3.37 -12.50
CA LEU A 216 -2.56 3.14 -13.94
C LEU A 216 -1.77 4.29 -14.54
N ALA A 217 -0.52 4.05 -14.90
CA ALA A 217 0.13 4.81 -15.95
C ALA A 217 -0.75 4.61 -17.20
N LEU A 218 -1.60 5.59 -17.50
CA LEU A 218 -2.39 5.60 -18.71
C LEU A 218 -1.39 5.71 -19.88
N SER A 219 -1.25 4.63 -20.62
CA SER A 219 -0.60 4.65 -21.93
C SER A 219 -1.37 5.62 -22.85
N SER A 220 -0.61 6.34 -23.65
CA SER A 220 -0.95 7.55 -24.44
C SER A 220 -2.01 7.41 -25.53
N GLU A 221 -3.00 6.54 -25.40
CA GLU A 221 -4.03 6.35 -26.42
C GLU A 221 -5.39 6.10 -25.76
N GLY A 222 -6.12 7.17 -25.43
CA GLY A 222 -7.44 7.05 -24.81
C GLY A 222 -8.19 8.38 -24.71
N ASN A 223 -9.13 8.55 -25.63
CA ASN A 223 -10.04 9.69 -25.78
C ASN A 223 -10.61 10.22 -24.44
N ALA A 224 -10.69 11.55 -24.28
CA ALA A 224 -11.07 12.23 -23.03
C ALA A 224 -12.43 11.79 -22.44
N ASP A 225 -13.32 11.24 -23.27
CA ASP A 225 -14.61 10.65 -22.85
C ASP A 225 -14.47 9.40 -21.96
N ILE A 226 -13.34 8.69 -22.04
CA ILE A 226 -13.04 7.50 -21.22
C ILE A 226 -12.66 7.89 -19.78
N ILE A 227 -12.01 9.04 -19.61
CA ILE A 227 -11.58 9.55 -18.30
C ILE A 227 -12.78 9.99 -17.46
N MET A 228 -13.78 10.62 -18.09
CA MET A 228 -15.02 11.04 -17.41
C MET A 228 -15.94 9.85 -17.08
N SER A 229 -15.97 8.82 -17.93
CA SER A 229 -16.79 7.62 -17.70
C SER A 229 -16.22 6.72 -16.57
N ALA A 230 -14.89 6.67 -16.41
CA ALA A 230 -14.27 6.03 -15.24
C ALA A 230 -14.59 6.75 -13.90
N PHE A 231 -14.82 8.07 -13.94
CA PHE A 231 -15.26 8.86 -12.80
C PHE A 231 -16.78 8.68 -12.51
N ALA A 232 -17.61 8.59 -13.56
CA ALA A 232 -19.05 8.38 -13.44
C ALA A 232 -19.43 6.97 -12.95
N LEU A 233 -18.67 5.94 -13.32
CA LEU A 233 -18.82 4.59 -12.78
C LEU A 233 -18.40 4.48 -11.29
N ARG A 234 -17.67 5.47 -10.78
CA ARG A 234 -17.19 5.53 -9.39
C ARG A 234 -18.15 6.27 -8.45
N TYR A 235 -19.12 7.05 -8.97
CA TYR A 235 -20.09 7.83 -8.18
C TYR A 235 -21.46 7.98 -8.92
N PRO A 236 -22.43 7.06 -8.73
CA PRO A 236 -23.65 7.01 -9.53
C PRO A 236 -24.73 8.09 -9.24
N LEU A 237 -24.40 9.19 -8.56
CA LEU A 237 -25.34 10.29 -8.25
C LEU A 237 -25.02 11.64 -8.91
N PHE A 238 -24.11 11.66 -9.90
CA PHE A 238 -23.88 12.85 -10.71
C PHE A 238 -24.86 12.94 -11.89
N HIS A 239 -26.03 13.52 -11.63
CA HIS A 239 -26.85 14.17 -12.67
C HIS A 239 -27.23 15.55 -12.15
N CYS A 240 -26.62 16.61 -12.71
CA CYS A 240 -27.21 17.93 -12.66
C CYS A 240 -26.72 18.77 -13.84
N GLY A 241 -27.68 19.40 -14.51
CA GLY A 241 -27.61 19.94 -15.86
C GLY A 241 -26.56 21.03 -16.08
N ALA A 242 -26.14 21.11 -17.33
CA ALA A 242 -25.42 22.24 -17.89
C ALA A 242 -26.19 23.55 -17.62
N LYS A 243 -25.51 24.55 -17.05
CA LYS A 243 -25.89 25.96 -17.18
C LYS A 243 -24.68 26.78 -17.60
N THR A 244 -24.96 27.65 -18.55
CA THR A 244 -24.05 28.47 -19.35
C THR A 244 -23.47 29.67 -18.61
N GLN A 245 -22.19 29.92 -18.89
CA GLN A 245 -21.51 31.20 -19.18
C GLN A 245 -21.84 32.45 -18.33
N GLU A 246 -20.80 32.99 -17.68
CA GLU A 246 -20.58 34.44 -17.56
C GLU A 246 -19.06 34.73 -17.60
N GLU A 247 -18.71 35.81 -18.30
CA GLU A 247 -17.41 36.11 -18.91
C GLU A 247 -16.36 36.68 -17.95
N VAL A 248 -15.07 36.39 -18.23
CA VAL A 248 -13.98 37.31 -17.90
C VAL A 248 -13.11 37.49 -19.14
N THR A 249 -13.15 38.71 -19.67
CA THR A 249 -12.37 39.23 -20.79
C THR A 249 -10.95 39.60 -20.34
N ASN A 250 -9.93 38.98 -20.93
CA ASN A 250 -8.73 39.58 -21.55
C ASN A 250 -7.53 38.61 -21.54
N HIS A 251 -6.80 38.62 -22.65
CA HIS A 251 -5.64 37.79 -22.96
C HIS A 251 -4.49 37.98 -21.96
N ASP A 252 -4.25 36.96 -21.14
CA ASP A 252 -3.01 36.18 -21.00
C ASP A 252 -3.08 35.40 -19.67
N ALA A 253 -3.15 34.06 -19.77
CA ALA A 253 -3.37 33.09 -18.69
C ALA A 253 -4.73 33.19 -17.94
N CYS A 254 -5.68 32.29 -18.27
CA CYS A 254 -6.86 32.07 -17.45
C CYS A 254 -6.52 31.14 -16.27
N CYS A 255 -6.27 31.72 -15.11
CA CYS A 255 -6.21 30.97 -13.85
C CYS A 255 -7.55 31.19 -13.12
N GLY A 256 -8.41 30.16 -13.12
CA GLY A 256 -9.74 30.20 -12.51
C GLY A 256 -9.76 29.43 -11.19
N VAL A 257 -10.26 30.05 -10.11
CA VAL A 257 -10.47 29.38 -8.83
C VAL A 257 -11.96 29.08 -8.68
N GLN A 258 -12.36 27.81 -8.86
CA GLN A 258 -13.71 27.39 -8.51
C GLN A 258 -13.73 26.88 -7.07
N ARG A 259 -14.46 27.59 -6.20
CA ARG A 259 -14.79 27.11 -4.86
C ARG A 259 -16.07 26.30 -4.95
N ARG A 260 -15.99 24.99 -4.72
CA ARG A 260 -17.18 24.14 -4.60
C ARG A 260 -17.30 23.61 -3.18
N TYR A 261 -18.54 23.53 -2.72
CA TYR A 261 -18.89 23.00 -1.40
C TYR A 261 -19.35 21.55 -1.56
N CYS A 262 -18.67 20.60 -0.91
CA CYS A 262 -19.07 19.19 -0.92
C CYS A 262 -20.01 18.95 0.26
N ALA A 263 -21.31 18.77 -0.02
CA ALA A 263 -22.31 18.56 1.02
C ALA A 263 -22.18 17.20 1.74
N CYS A 264 -21.41 16.25 1.19
CA CYS A 264 -21.28 14.90 1.76
C CYS A 264 -20.13 14.77 2.78
N THR A 265 -19.17 15.69 2.79
CA THR A 265 -18.03 15.69 3.74
C THR A 265 -18.01 16.89 4.68
N ASN A 266 -18.94 17.85 4.51
CA ASN A 266 -18.95 19.13 5.21
C ASN A 266 -17.61 19.91 5.06
N GLN A 267 -16.95 19.79 3.90
CA GLN A 267 -15.62 20.36 3.62
C GLN A 267 -15.62 21.32 2.41
N ARG A 268 -14.67 22.27 2.41
CA ARG A 268 -14.41 23.19 1.30
C ARG A 268 -13.27 22.66 0.43
N ILE A 269 -13.56 22.36 -0.83
CA ILE A 269 -12.54 21.94 -1.82
C ILE A 269 -12.17 23.15 -2.67
N ARG A 270 -10.87 23.37 -2.92
CA ARG A 270 -10.37 24.40 -3.85
C ARG A 270 -9.76 23.72 -5.06
N LEU A 271 -10.41 23.90 -6.21
CA LEU A 271 -9.89 23.49 -7.51
C LEU A 271 -9.17 24.67 -8.13
N PHE A 272 -7.88 24.48 -8.44
CA PHE A 272 -7.09 25.45 -9.19
C PHE A 272 -6.87 24.87 -10.58
N VAL A 273 -7.48 25.51 -11.58
CA VAL A 273 -7.27 25.17 -12.98
C VAL A 273 -6.47 26.30 -13.58
N CYS A 274 -5.24 26.01 -14.00
CA CYS A 274 -4.43 26.98 -14.73
C CYS A 274 -4.15 26.44 -16.13
N THR A 275 -4.52 27.24 -17.12
CA THR A 275 -4.27 26.91 -18.54
C THR A 275 -3.03 27.68 -18.99
N ILE A 276 -1.98 26.95 -19.36
CA ILE A 276 -0.75 27.53 -19.92
C ILE A 276 -0.61 27.00 -21.34
N SER A 277 -1.00 27.84 -22.30
CA SER A 277 -0.91 27.54 -23.74
C SER A 277 -1.56 26.20 -24.12
N LYS A 278 -0.77 25.14 -24.35
CA LYS A 278 -1.19 23.79 -24.80
C LYS A 278 -1.37 22.77 -23.66
N PHE A 279 -1.18 23.18 -22.42
CA PHE A 279 -1.29 22.31 -21.25
C PHE A 279 -2.41 22.80 -20.33
N VAL A 280 -3.24 21.86 -19.86
CA VAL A 280 -4.14 22.11 -18.72
C VAL A 280 -3.47 21.52 -17.49
N LEU A 281 -3.03 22.39 -16.58
CA LEU A 281 -2.66 21.95 -15.24
C LEU A 281 -3.91 21.99 -14.36
N VAL A 282 -4.32 20.81 -13.88
CA VAL A 282 -5.37 20.68 -12.88
C VAL A 282 -4.71 20.40 -11.55
N PHE A 283 -4.78 21.38 -10.65
CA PHE A 283 -4.36 21.22 -9.27
C PHE A 283 -5.59 20.95 -8.42
N VAL A 284 -5.64 19.75 -7.82
CA VAL A 284 -6.64 19.41 -6.81
C VAL A 284 -5.96 19.59 -5.45
N VAL A 285 -6.30 20.69 -4.76
CA VAL A 285 -5.85 20.92 -3.38
C VAL A 285 -6.93 20.41 -2.44
N VAL A 286 -6.65 19.30 -1.78
CA VAL A 286 -7.48 18.76 -0.70
C VAL A 286 -6.87 19.25 0.61
N SER A 287 -7.56 20.19 1.27
CA SER A 287 -7.12 20.70 2.57
C SER A 287 -7.73 19.80 3.66
N GLU A 288 -6.90 19.00 4.33
CA GLU A 288 -7.29 18.27 5.53
C GLU A 288 -7.09 19.16 6.78
N TYR A 289 -8.03 19.07 7.72
CA TYR A 289 -7.78 19.50 9.10
C TYR A 289 -6.62 18.65 9.66
N TYR A 290 -5.71 19.27 10.41
CA TYR A 290 -4.42 18.78 10.97
C TYR A 290 -3.12 19.30 10.31
N GLY A 291 -3.20 20.20 9.32
CA GLY A 291 -2.06 21.06 8.97
C GLY A 291 -1.00 20.42 8.07
N GLN A 292 -1.37 19.47 7.22
CA GLN A 292 -0.58 19.05 6.07
C GLN A 292 -1.36 19.34 4.78
N ASP A 293 -0.74 20.10 3.87
CA ASP A 293 -1.27 20.36 2.54
C ASP A 293 -0.88 19.21 1.60
N PHE A 294 -1.86 18.52 1.03
CA PHE A 294 -1.63 17.56 -0.06
C PHE A 294 -1.86 18.25 -1.41
N VAL A 295 -0.80 18.35 -2.21
CA VAL A 295 -0.88 18.82 -3.60
C VAL A 295 -0.87 17.60 -4.50
N VAL A 296 -2.01 17.31 -5.13
CA VAL A 296 -2.06 16.33 -6.22
C VAL A 296 -1.85 17.08 -7.53
N GLU A 297 -0.67 16.90 -8.11
CA GLU A 297 -0.30 17.51 -9.39
C GLU A 297 -0.71 16.58 -10.53
N LEU A 298 -1.64 17.05 -11.36
CA LEU A 298 -2.07 16.36 -12.58
C LEU A 298 -1.74 17.25 -13.77
N ILE A 299 -0.71 16.87 -14.51
CA ILE A 299 -0.31 17.52 -15.76
C ILE A 299 -1.01 16.79 -16.89
N VAL A 300 -1.92 17.47 -17.59
CA VAL A 300 -2.59 16.95 -18.78
C VAL A 300 -2.09 17.71 -19.99
N ASP A 301 -1.34 17.02 -20.86
CA ASP A 301 -0.95 17.52 -22.17
C ASP A 301 -2.15 17.38 -23.12
N LEU A 302 -2.57 18.48 -23.75
CA LEU A 302 -3.72 18.49 -24.67
C LEU A 302 -3.31 18.25 -26.13
N THR A 303 -2.06 17.85 -26.41
CA THR A 303 -1.57 17.75 -27.80
C THR A 303 -1.66 16.38 -28.46
N ASN A 304 -2.22 15.35 -27.81
CA ASN A 304 -2.66 14.10 -28.47
C ASN A 304 -3.78 13.41 -27.69
#